data_AF-A0A437GVI0-F1
#
_entry.id   AF-A0A437GVI0-F1
#
_cell.length_a   1.000
_cell.length_b   1.000
_cell.length_c   1.000
_cell.angle_alpha   90.00
_cell.angle_beta   90.00
_cell.angle_gamma   90.00
#
_symmetry.space_group_name_H-M   'P 1'
#
loop_
_entity.id
_entity.type
_entity.pdbx_description
1 polymer ?
#
loop_
_entity_poly.entity_id
_entity_poly.type
_entity_poly.pdbx_seq_one_letter_code
_entity_poly.pdbx_strand_id
1 'polypeptide(L)'
;MLVDELATCKPDRLSEGMGWTVPIVAEEILAMCKRWGVRAEGVADDACFANTGHSSGSIADEFARERVYFRRAKKADRMTGWNIMRRLLSDAGKPDVPGLYISRACEYFWSTVPYLARDMKRVEDVDSSGPDHGADAVRYGCLRQSGEVQRVRIGGI
;
A
#
# COMPACT_ATOMS: atom_id res chain seq x y z
N MET A 1 -1.04 4.02 -10.25
CA MET A 1 0.19 4.83 -10.16
C MET A 1 0.40 5.22 -8.72
N LEU A 2 1.65 5.20 -8.26
CA LEU A 2 2.09 5.73 -6.96
C LEU A 2 2.75 7.08 -7.20
N VAL A 3 2.22 8.14 -6.58
CA VAL A 3 2.71 9.52 -6.74
C VAL A 3 3.59 9.97 -5.57
N ASP A 4 3.32 9.43 -4.39
CA ASP A 4 3.96 9.76 -3.12
C ASP A 4 3.73 8.57 -2.17
N GLU A 5 4.44 8.54 -1.05
CA GLU A 5 4.25 7.50 -0.03
C GLU A 5 4.44 8.05 1.40
N LEU A 6 3.90 7.32 2.38
CA LEU A 6 4.20 7.50 3.79
C LEU A 6 4.71 6.16 4.33
N ALA A 7 6.00 6.10 4.64
CA ALA A 7 6.62 4.92 5.25
C ALA A 7 6.89 5.18 6.73
N THR A 8 6.29 4.38 7.61
CA THR A 8 6.41 4.52 9.07
C THR A 8 7.36 3.49 9.69
N CYS A 9 8.48 3.21 9.02
CA CYS A 9 9.51 2.28 9.46
C CYS A 9 10.70 2.99 10.13
N LYS A 10 11.51 2.24 10.89
CA LYS A 10 12.78 2.75 11.42
C LYS A 10 13.82 2.91 10.29
N PRO A 11 14.61 4.00 10.25
CA PRO A 11 15.56 4.25 9.16
C PRO A 11 16.65 3.18 8.99
N ASP A 12 17.08 2.55 10.09
CA ASP A 12 18.07 1.47 10.12
C ASP A 12 17.46 0.08 9.93
N ARG A 13 16.14 -0.05 10.09
CA ARG A 13 15.41 -1.32 10.14
C ARG A 13 14.09 -1.19 9.38
N LEU A 14 14.18 -1.32 8.06
CA LEU A 14 13.07 -1.10 7.12
C LEU A 14 11.89 -2.06 7.30
N SER A 15 12.09 -3.20 7.98
CA SER A 15 11.01 -4.14 8.32
C SER A 15 10.33 -3.81 9.67
N GLU A 16 10.86 -2.89 10.46
CA GLU A 16 10.31 -2.55 11.78
C GLU A 16 9.57 -1.22 11.75
N GLY A 17 8.32 -1.22 12.22
CA GLY A 17 7.55 0.01 12.41
C GLY A 17 8.11 0.91 13.51
N MET A 18 7.80 2.20 13.43
CA MET A 18 8.18 3.21 14.44
C MET A 18 7.45 3.05 15.79
N GLY A 19 6.43 2.19 15.88
CA GLY A 19 5.63 1.99 17.09
C GLY A 19 4.66 3.14 17.37
N TRP A 20 4.33 3.94 16.36
CA TRP A 20 3.34 5.01 16.47
C TRP A 20 1.94 4.46 16.74
N THR A 21 1.17 5.22 17.51
CA THR A 21 -0.25 4.94 17.73
C THR A 21 -1.05 5.28 16.47
N VAL A 22 -2.25 4.71 16.35
CA VAL A 22 -3.14 4.98 15.21
C VAL A 22 -3.43 6.48 15.03
N PRO A 23 -3.71 7.29 16.08
CA PRO A 23 -3.90 8.73 15.91
C PRO A 23 -2.73 9.45 15.24
N ILE A 24 -1.49 9.11 15.61
CA ILE A 24 -0.29 9.72 15.01
C ILE A 24 -0.17 9.35 13.53
N VAL A 25 -0.34 8.06 13.20
CA VAL A 25 -0.30 7.61 11.81
C VAL A 25 -1.43 8.23 10.99
N ALA A 26 -2.63 8.35 11.57
CA ALA A 26 -3.79 8.95 10.92
C ALA A 26 -3.57 10.44 10.60
N GLU A 27 -2.96 11.20 11.52
CA GLU A 27 -2.60 12.60 11.29
C GLU A 27 -1.69 12.77 10.06
N GLU A 28 -0.66 11.93 9.93
CA GLU A 28 0.26 11.96 8.79
C GLU A 28 -0.42 11.54 7.48
N ILE A 29 -1.30 10.53 7.51
CA ILE A 29 -2.10 10.13 6.34
C ILE A 29 -2.99 11.30 5.90
N LEU A 30 -3.69 11.95 6.84
CA LEU A 30 -4.54 13.10 6.54
C LEU A 30 -3.74 14.27 5.97
N ALA A 31 -2.56 14.56 6.52
CA ALA A 31 -1.66 15.59 6.03
C ALA A 31 -1.22 15.29 4.59
N MET A 32 -0.80 14.05 4.31
CA MET A 32 -0.42 13.59 2.97
C MET A 32 -1.60 13.71 1.99
N CYS A 33 -2.76 13.17 2.34
CA CYS A 33 -3.95 13.23 1.49
C CYS A 33 -4.38 14.69 1.21
N LYS A 34 -4.26 15.58 2.19
CA LYS A 34 -4.54 17.02 2.04
C LYS A 34 -3.59 17.67 1.04
N ARG A 35 -2.28 17.36 1.06
CA ARG A 35 -1.31 17.88 0.08
C ARG A 35 -1.69 17.52 -1.36
N TRP A 36 -2.24 16.33 -1.55
CA TRP A 36 -2.65 15.81 -2.86
C TRP A 36 -4.11 16.11 -3.21
N GLY A 37 -4.88 16.74 -2.32
CA GLY A 37 -6.30 17.01 -2.54
C GLY A 37 -7.17 15.75 -2.70
N VAL A 38 -6.77 14.65 -2.08
CA VAL A 38 -7.48 13.35 -2.14
C VAL A 38 -8.14 13.01 -0.81
N ARG A 39 -9.13 12.12 -0.84
CA ARG A 39 -9.74 11.60 0.39
C ARG A 39 -8.79 10.60 1.05
N ALA A 40 -8.74 10.62 2.39
CA ALA A 40 -8.03 9.63 3.20
C ALA A 40 -8.82 8.32 3.25
N GLU A 41 -8.94 7.66 2.11
CA GLU A 41 -9.55 6.34 2.00
C GLU A 41 -8.66 5.40 1.20
N GLY A 42 -8.68 4.11 1.54
CA GLY A 42 -7.77 3.15 0.94
C GLY A 42 -8.17 1.70 1.17
N VAL A 43 -7.19 0.82 0.98
CA VAL A 43 -7.32 -0.61 1.26
C VAL A 43 -6.28 -1.02 2.29
N ALA A 44 -6.66 -1.97 3.14
CA ALA A 44 -5.77 -2.58 4.13
C ALA A 44 -5.93 -4.11 4.10
N ASP A 45 -4.99 -4.81 4.70
CA ASP A 45 -5.02 -6.26 4.85
C ASP A 45 -6.19 -6.71 5.76
N ASP A 46 -6.53 -7.99 5.72
CA ASP A 46 -7.68 -8.52 6.44
C ASP A 46 -7.51 -8.49 7.98
N ALA A 47 -6.28 -8.52 8.49
CA ALA A 47 -6.00 -8.49 9.92
C ALA A 47 -6.23 -7.09 10.52
N CYS A 48 -6.08 -6.02 9.73
CA CYS A 48 -6.46 -4.66 10.14
C CYS A 48 -7.93 -4.54 10.59
N PHE A 49 -8.80 -5.42 10.07
CA PHE A 49 -10.22 -5.46 10.41
C PHE A 49 -10.59 -6.62 11.35
N ALA A 50 -9.61 -7.33 11.92
CA ALA A 50 -9.87 -8.35 12.91
C ALA A 50 -10.14 -7.69 14.27
N ASN A 51 -11.20 -8.10 14.96
CA ASN A 51 -11.46 -7.65 16.32
C ASN A 51 -10.49 -8.35 17.27
N THR A 52 -9.57 -7.59 17.88
CA THR A 52 -8.55 -8.14 18.80
C THR A 52 -9.08 -8.36 20.22
N GLY A 53 -10.39 -8.35 20.44
CA GLY A 53 -11.01 -8.55 21.76
C GLY A 53 -10.91 -7.35 22.72
N HIS A 54 -10.34 -6.22 22.30
CA HIS A 54 -10.35 -4.97 23.05
C HIS A 54 -11.66 -4.18 22.83
N SER A 55 -12.05 -3.37 23.81
CA SER A 55 -13.26 -2.55 23.78
C SER A 55 -13.26 -1.47 22.68
N SER A 56 -12.11 -1.21 22.05
CA SER A 56 -11.90 -0.22 20.99
C SER A 56 -12.15 -0.72 19.56
N GLY A 57 -12.57 -1.97 19.35
CA GLY A 57 -12.84 -2.52 18.01
C GLY A 57 -11.56 -2.93 17.26
N SER A 58 -11.63 -2.99 15.92
CA SER A 58 -10.48 -3.31 15.06
C SER A 58 -9.58 -2.08 14.83
N ILE A 59 -8.36 -2.31 14.30
CA ILE A 59 -7.44 -1.21 13.92
C ILE A 59 -8.10 -0.30 12.86
N ALA A 60 -8.85 -0.90 11.92
CA ALA A 60 -9.62 -0.15 10.94
C ALA A 60 -10.69 0.75 11.57
N ASP A 61 -11.34 0.32 12.66
CA ASP A 61 -12.31 1.13 13.39
C ASP A 61 -11.64 2.31 14.10
N GLU A 62 -10.41 2.10 14.61
CA GLU A 62 -9.60 3.17 15.21
C GLU A 62 -9.22 4.23 14.18
N PHE A 63 -8.72 3.84 13.01
CA PHE A 63 -8.47 4.76 11.91
C PHE A 63 -9.73 5.49 11.45
N ALA A 64 -10.89 4.83 11.45
CA ALA A 64 -12.15 5.44 11.04
C ALA A 64 -12.60 6.55 12.00
N ARG A 65 -12.32 6.44 13.31
CA ARG A 65 -12.56 7.52 14.29
C ARG A 65 -11.71 8.76 13.98
N GLU A 66 -10.50 8.52 13.48
CA GLU A 66 -9.56 9.55 13.00
C GLU A 66 -9.82 9.98 11.55
N ARG A 67 -10.97 9.61 10.97
CA ARG A 67 -11.41 9.99 9.60
C ARG A 67 -10.54 9.42 8.47
N VAL A 68 -9.84 8.31 8.72
CA VAL A 68 -9.13 7.52 7.70
C VAL A 68 -9.90 6.22 7.46
N TYR A 69 -10.33 5.98 6.23
CA TYR A 69 -11.26 4.89 5.92
C TYR A 69 -10.62 3.79 5.07
N PHE A 70 -10.44 2.61 5.65
CA PHE A 70 -9.96 1.45 4.91
C PHE A 70 -11.10 0.52 4.49
N ARG A 71 -10.92 -0.15 3.36
CA ARG A 71 -11.72 -1.32 2.96
C ARG A 71 -10.78 -2.52 2.85
N ARG A 72 -11.28 -3.73 3.10
CA ARG A 72 -10.49 -4.96 2.91
C ARG A 72 -9.97 -5.01 1.48
N ALA A 73 -8.68 -5.30 1.30
CA ALA A 73 -8.17 -5.71 0.00
C ALA A 73 -8.99 -6.93 -0.47
N LYS A 74 -9.51 -6.91 -1.71
CA LYS A 74 -10.35 -8.02 -2.22
C LYS A 74 -9.61 -9.35 -2.02
N LYS A 75 -10.35 -10.41 -1.67
CA LYS A 75 -9.82 -11.78 -1.55
C LYS A 75 -9.40 -12.31 -2.93
N ALA A 76 -8.18 -11.99 -3.33
CA ALA A 76 -7.39 -12.79 -4.24
C ALA A 76 -6.25 -13.40 -3.43
N ASP A 77 -5.81 -14.61 -3.79
CA ASP A 77 -4.61 -15.15 -3.17
C ASP A 77 -3.39 -14.23 -3.43
N ARG A 78 -2.42 -14.30 -2.52
CA ARG A 78 -1.23 -13.44 -2.54
C ARG A 78 -0.48 -13.53 -3.89
N MET A 79 -0.40 -14.73 -4.46
CA MET A 79 0.25 -15.00 -5.75
C MET A 79 -0.45 -14.30 -6.93
N THR A 80 -1.77 -14.30 -6.97
CA THR A 80 -2.55 -13.57 -7.98
C THR A 80 -2.26 -12.08 -7.92
N GLY A 81 -2.17 -11.52 -6.71
CA GLY A 81 -1.75 -10.13 -6.50
C GLY A 81 -0.36 -9.83 -7.05
N TRP A 82 0.62 -10.72 -6.79
CA TRP A 82 1.98 -10.57 -7.34
C TRP A 82 2.01 -10.64 -8.85
N ASN A 83 1.25 -11.56 -9.46
CA ASN A 83 1.15 -11.68 -10.91
C ASN A 83 0.57 -10.42 -11.55
N ILE A 84 -0.48 -9.85 -10.96
CA ILE A 84 -1.08 -8.58 -11.41
C ILE A 84 -0.07 -7.44 -11.29
N MET A 85 0.56 -7.27 -10.14
CA MET A 85 1.55 -6.20 -9.92
C MET A 85 2.73 -6.33 -10.90
N ARG A 86 3.28 -7.54 -11.08
CA ARG A 86 4.37 -7.81 -12.04
C ARG A 86 3.95 -7.49 -13.47
N ARG A 87 2.73 -7.86 -13.86
CA ARG A 87 2.21 -7.57 -15.21
C ARG A 87 2.08 -6.06 -15.44
N LEU A 88 1.50 -5.33 -14.49
CA LEU A 88 1.35 -3.88 -14.59
C LEU A 88 2.70 -3.17 -14.65
N LEU A 89 3.70 -3.62 -13.88
CA LEU A 89 5.06 -3.08 -13.97
C LEU A 89 5.69 -3.36 -15.34
N SER A 90 5.54 -4.59 -15.86
CA SER A 90 6.06 -4.96 -17.18
C SER A 90 5.35 -4.25 -18.35
N ASP A 91 4.11 -3.82 -18.14
CA ASP A 91 3.30 -3.11 -19.13
C ASP A 91 3.46 -1.59 -19.06
N ALA A 92 4.13 -1.06 -18.03
CA ALA A 92 4.47 0.36 -17.97
C ALA A 92 5.24 0.82 -19.22
N GLY A 93 4.82 1.94 -19.81
CA GLY A 93 5.37 2.48 -21.05
C GLY A 93 4.70 1.97 -22.34
N LYS A 94 3.80 0.98 -22.27
CA LYS A 94 3.03 0.53 -23.43
C LYS A 94 1.73 1.34 -23.53
N PRO A 95 1.39 1.92 -24.70
CA PRO A 95 0.23 2.81 -24.84
C PRO A 95 -1.12 2.07 -24.74
N ASP A 96 -1.17 0.80 -25.13
CA ASP A 96 -2.43 0.07 -25.32
C ASP A 96 -2.82 -0.84 -24.14
N VAL A 97 -2.03 -0.85 -23.05
CA VAL A 97 -2.27 -1.69 -21.88
C VAL A 97 -2.04 -0.91 -20.59
N PRO A 98 -2.75 -1.24 -19.49
CA PRO A 98 -2.54 -0.57 -18.21
C PRO A 98 -1.15 -0.87 -17.63
N GLY A 99 -0.48 0.19 -17.17
CA GLY A 99 0.82 0.09 -16.50
C GLY A 99 0.78 0.60 -15.06
N LEU A 100 1.69 0.08 -14.22
CA LEU A 100 1.95 0.61 -12.88
C LEU A 100 3.17 1.55 -12.94
N TYR A 101 2.92 2.83 -12.70
CA TYR A 101 3.95 3.87 -12.63
C TYR A 101 4.20 4.24 -11.18
N ILE A 102 5.46 4.42 -10.80
CA ILE A 102 5.89 4.74 -9.43
C ILE A 102 6.80 5.96 -9.48
N SER A 103 6.44 6.98 -8.71
CA SER A 103 7.23 8.21 -8.56
C SER A 103 8.55 7.94 -7.86
N ARG A 104 9.57 8.74 -8.16
CA ARG A 104 10.86 8.71 -7.41
C ARG A 104 10.71 9.15 -5.96
N ALA A 105 9.63 9.88 -5.63
CA ALA A 105 9.31 10.26 -4.26
C ALA A 105 8.96 9.06 -3.36
N CYS A 106 8.67 7.89 -3.95
CA CYS A 106 8.40 6.66 -3.21
C CYS A 106 9.72 5.94 -2.81
N GLU A 107 10.54 6.60 -1.99
CA GLU A 107 11.89 6.16 -1.59
C GLU A 107 11.92 4.80 -0.87
N TYR A 108 11.03 4.54 0.08
CA TYR A 108 10.81 3.25 0.72
C TYR A 108 10.46 2.18 -0.32
N PHE A 109 9.54 2.44 -1.25
CA PHE A 109 9.28 1.49 -2.34
C PHE A 109 10.57 1.16 -3.11
N TRP A 110 11.32 2.17 -3.54
CA TRP A 110 12.54 1.98 -4.35
C TRP A 110 13.69 1.32 -3.58
N SER A 111 13.77 1.54 -2.26
CA SER A 111 14.78 0.94 -1.40
C SER A 111 14.47 -0.49 -0.99
N THR A 112 13.21 -0.93 -1.10
CA THR A 112 12.77 -2.26 -0.63
C THR A 112 12.33 -3.18 -1.76
N VAL A 113 11.34 -2.78 -2.55
CA VAL A 113 10.63 -3.67 -3.47
C VAL A 113 11.52 -4.28 -4.57
N PRO A 114 12.45 -3.55 -5.20
CA PRO A 114 13.37 -4.13 -6.18
C PRO A 114 14.28 -5.24 -5.62
N TYR A 115 14.48 -5.28 -4.30
CA TYR A 115 15.44 -6.16 -3.63
C TYR A 115 14.76 -7.30 -2.85
N LEU A 116 13.44 -7.44 -2.96
CA LEU A 116 12.72 -8.50 -2.26
C LEU A 116 13.13 -9.89 -2.76
N ALA A 117 13.46 -10.75 -1.81
CA ALA A 117 13.75 -12.15 -2.08
C ALA A 117 12.45 -12.93 -2.35
N ARG A 118 12.59 -14.04 -3.09
CA ARG A 118 11.53 -15.03 -3.25
C ARG A 118 11.52 -15.95 -2.03
N ASP A 119 10.35 -16.43 -1.66
CA ASP A 119 10.24 -17.43 -0.60
C ASP A 119 10.94 -18.74 -1.06
N MET A 120 11.80 -19.29 -0.20
CA MET A 120 12.63 -20.46 -0.51
C MET A 120 11.83 -21.76 -0.67
N LYS A 121 10.63 -21.85 -0.07
CA LYS A 121 9.73 -23.00 -0.14
C LYS A 121 8.64 -22.80 -1.19
N ARG A 122 8.24 -21.56 -1.45
CA ARG A 122 7.20 -21.14 -2.40
C ARG A 122 7.76 -20.06 -3.32
N VAL A 123 8.52 -20.47 -4.32
CA VAL A 123 9.30 -19.58 -5.21
C VAL A 123 8.44 -18.57 -6.01
N GLU A 124 7.15 -18.84 -6.10
CA GLU A 124 6.12 -17.97 -6.69
C GLU A 124 5.66 -16.82 -5.77
N ASP A 125 6.03 -16.88 -4.48
CA ASP A 125 5.73 -15.88 -3.46
C ASP A 125 6.98 -15.08 -3.04
N VAL A 126 6.75 -14.00 -2.29
CA VAL A 126 7.78 -13.13 -1.72
C VAL A 126 8.10 -13.57 -0.30
N ASP A 127 9.38 -13.59 0.04
CA ASP A 127 9.86 -13.83 1.41
C ASP A 127 9.41 -12.69 2.33
N SER A 128 8.48 -13.01 3.24
CA SER A 128 7.91 -12.06 4.19
C SER A 128 8.78 -11.81 5.42
N SER A 129 9.99 -12.37 5.49
CA SER A 129 10.97 -12.00 6.52
C SER A 129 11.71 -10.71 6.20
N GLY A 130 11.71 -10.29 4.92
CA GLY A 130 12.28 -9.03 4.45
C GLY A 130 11.34 -7.83 4.58
N PRO A 131 11.74 -6.65 4.05
CA PRO A 131 10.92 -5.43 4.11
C PRO A 131 9.83 -5.43 3.01
N ASP A 132 8.85 -6.32 3.11
CA ASP A 132 7.82 -6.54 2.08
C ASP A 132 6.60 -5.60 2.19
N HIS A 133 6.48 -4.80 3.25
CA HIS A 133 5.37 -3.89 3.50
C HIS A 133 5.04 -2.96 2.32
N GLY A 134 6.07 -2.44 1.64
CA GLY A 134 5.88 -1.56 0.47
C GLY A 134 5.29 -2.31 -0.71
N ALA A 135 5.75 -3.53 -0.96
CA ALA A 135 5.20 -4.40 -2.00
C ALA A 135 3.77 -4.84 -1.67
N ASP A 136 3.49 -5.18 -0.41
CA ASP A 136 2.17 -5.57 0.04
C ASP A 136 1.15 -4.43 -0.10
N ALA A 137 1.48 -3.21 0.33
CA ALA A 137 0.61 -2.05 0.17
C ALA A 137 0.24 -1.82 -1.31
N VAL A 138 1.23 -1.91 -2.21
CA VAL A 138 1.01 -1.75 -3.65
C VAL A 138 0.19 -2.88 -4.24
N ARG A 139 0.46 -4.12 -3.82
CA ARG A 139 -0.32 -5.30 -4.23
C ARG A 139 -1.78 -5.15 -3.84
N TYR A 140 -2.09 -4.71 -2.61
CA TYR A 140 -3.47 -4.45 -2.18
C TYR A 140 -4.17 -3.42 -3.08
N GLY A 141 -3.47 -2.33 -3.43
CA GLY A 141 -3.97 -1.34 -4.38
C GLY A 141 -4.25 -1.91 -5.77
N CYS A 142 -3.36 -2.77 -6.28
CA CYS A 142 -3.48 -3.40 -7.61
C CYS A 142 -4.69 -4.36 -7.69
N LEU A 143 -5.02 -5.05 -6.60
CA LEU A 143 -6.16 -5.99 -6.54
C LEU A 143 -7.52 -5.29 -6.61
N ARG A 144 -7.55 -3.95 -6.46
CA ARG A 144 -8.78 -3.16 -6.33
C ARG A 144 -9.03 -2.24 -7.53
N GLN A 145 -8.58 -2.62 -8.73
CA GLN A 145 -8.98 -1.92 -9.94
C GLN A 145 -10.49 -2.10 -10.17
N SER A 146 -11.27 -1.05 -9.96
CA SER A 146 -12.52 -0.89 -10.72
C SER A 146 -12.11 -0.56 -12.14
N GLY A 147 -12.77 -1.14 -13.15
CA GLY A 147 -12.52 -0.82 -14.57
C GLY A 147 -12.91 0.63 -14.95
N GLU A 148 -13.05 1.52 -13.97
CA GLU A 148 -13.40 2.91 -14.16
C GLU A 148 -12.13 3.73 -14.39
N VAL A 149 -12.08 4.38 -15.54
CA VAL A 149 -11.01 5.32 -15.87
C VAL A 149 -11.26 6.62 -15.10
N GLN A 150 -10.41 6.92 -14.14
CA GLN A 150 -10.42 8.21 -13.45
C GLN A 150 -9.30 9.11 -13.99
N ARG A 151 -9.65 10.33 -14.38
CA ARG A 151 -8.67 11.37 -14.74
C ARG A 151 -8.33 12.16 -13.49
N VAL A 152 -7.09 12.04 -13.04
CA VAL A 152 -6.53 12.83 -11.93
C VAL A 152 -5.56 13.83 -12.53
N ARG A 153 -5.72 15.12 -12.22
CA ARG A 153 -4.72 16.14 -12.58
C ARG A 153 -3.55 16.04 -11.62
N ILE A 154 -2.37 15.72 -12.13
CA ILE A 154 -1.14 15.66 -11.35
C ILE A 154 -0.40 16.96 -11.61
N GLY A 155 -0.62 17.92 -10.71
CA GLY A 155 0.00 19.24 -10.77
C GLY A 155 -0.84 20.33 -11.41
N GLY A 156 -1.05 21.39 -10.62
CA GLY A 156 -1.07 22.78 -11.06
C GLY A 156 -0.02 23.50 -10.21
N ILE A 157 0.83 24.29 -10.85
CA ILE A 157 1.44 25.44 -10.18
C ILE A 157 0.34 26.48 -10.02
#